data_AF-A0A7X8LP81-F1
#
_entry.id   AF-A0A7X8LP81-F1
#
_cell.length_a   1.000
_cell.length_b   1.000
_cell.length_c   1.000
_cell.angle_alpha   90.00
_cell.angle_beta   90.00
_cell.angle_gamma   90.00
#
_symmetry.space_group_name_H-M   'P 1'
#
loop_
_entity.id
_entity.type
_entity.pdbx_description
1 polymer ?
#
loop_
_entity_poly.entity_id
_entity_poly.type
_entity_poly.pdbx_seq_one_letter_code
_entity_poly.pdbx_strand_id
1 'polypeptide(L)'
;VSGSVAVSGPVEVSGVVGVSGSVAISGPVEVSGVVGVSGSVAVSGPVEVSGVVGISGSVAVSGPVEVSGVVGVSGSVAISGPVEVSGVVGVSGSVAISGPVEVSGVVGVSGSVAVSGPVEVSGVVGVSGSVAISGPVEVSGVVGVSGSVAVSGPVEVSGVVGVSGSVAVSGPVEVSGVVGVSGSVAISGPVEVSGVVGVSGSVAVSGPVEVSGVVGVSGSVAVSGPVEVSGVVGVSGSVAISGPVDVSGTVTVQNTSGSPLYVNLFSRNSVDSGPVLTHINGGTSGAFSGGIWDVLGYNSWTIAVKYSGDSGELMNVKLQLAAISGDDNFVDDGDYVNYSGRTWNFFAPNYHVRYARMYYQFSGTSDSGNLLLYFQGEY
;
A
#
# COMPACT_ATOMS: atom_id res chain seq x y z
N VAL A 1 -21.85 -21.20 39.20
CA VAL A 1 -20.76 -21.43 40.19
C VAL A 1 -20.22 -20.08 40.64
N SER A 2 -19.99 -19.87 41.93
CA SER A 2 -19.46 -18.62 42.47
C SER A 2 -18.17 -18.86 43.27
N GLY A 3 -17.18 -17.99 43.08
CA GLY A 3 -15.84 -18.11 43.67
C GLY A 3 -14.80 -18.58 42.65
N SER A 4 -13.52 -18.56 43.03
CA SER A 4 -12.45 -19.04 42.16
C SER A 4 -12.58 -20.55 41.90
N VAL A 5 -12.58 -20.93 40.62
CA VAL A 5 -12.68 -22.32 40.16
C VAL A 5 -11.32 -22.76 39.64
N ALA A 6 -10.81 -23.87 40.15
CA ALA A 6 -9.60 -24.52 39.64
C ALA A 6 -9.93 -25.98 39.29
N VAL A 7 -9.73 -26.37 38.03
CA VAL A 7 -9.99 -27.73 37.54
C VAL A 7 -8.73 -28.29 36.87
N SER A 8 -8.45 -29.56 37.13
CA SER A 8 -7.41 -30.34 36.45
C SER A 8 -8.07 -31.51 35.71
N GLY A 9 -7.69 -31.71 34.45
CA GLY A 9 -8.32 -32.65 33.53
C GLY A 9 -9.23 -31.99 32.49
N PRO A 10 -9.82 -32.79 31.58
CA PRO A 10 -10.75 -32.32 30.56
C PRO A 10 -11.99 -31.66 31.17
N VAL A 11 -12.45 -30.56 30.57
CA VAL A 11 -13.68 -29.88 30.95
C VAL A 11 -14.61 -29.80 29.75
N GLU A 12 -15.74 -30.50 29.83
CA GLU A 12 -16.84 -30.38 28.88
C GLU A 12 -17.97 -29.56 29.51
N VAL A 13 -18.38 -28.49 28.83
CA VAL A 13 -19.52 -27.67 29.25
C VAL A 13 -20.64 -27.76 28.22
N SER A 14 -21.67 -28.53 28.58
CA SER A 14 -22.94 -28.61 27.87
C SER A 14 -24.06 -27.88 28.63
N GLY A 15 -25.01 -27.28 27.91
CA GLY A 15 -26.14 -26.55 28.52
C GLY A 15 -25.83 -25.09 28.91
N VAL A 16 -26.63 -24.52 29.82
CA VAL A 16 -26.50 -23.11 30.21
C VAL A 16 -25.73 -23.01 31.53
N VAL A 17 -24.54 -22.40 31.51
CA VAL A 17 -23.66 -22.29 32.68
C VAL A 17 -23.22 -20.85 32.93
N GLY A 18 -23.38 -20.39 34.17
CA GLY A 18 -22.86 -19.11 34.66
C GLY A 18 -21.77 -19.33 35.71
N VAL A 19 -20.61 -18.70 35.53
CA VAL A 19 -19.50 -18.73 36.48
C VAL A 19 -19.11 -17.30 36.88
N SER A 20 -19.00 -17.05 38.18
CA SER A 20 -18.46 -15.80 38.72
C SER A 20 -17.22 -16.07 39.56
N GLY A 21 -16.16 -15.29 39.33
CA GLY A 21 -14.83 -15.50 39.89
C GLY A 21 -13.81 -15.96 38.84
N SER A 22 -12.55 -16.06 39.24
CA SER A 22 -11.46 -16.50 38.35
C SER A 22 -11.57 -17.99 38.04
N VAL A 23 -11.44 -18.38 36.78
CA VAL A 23 -11.43 -19.78 36.31
C VAL A 23 -10.02 -20.14 35.85
N ALA A 24 -9.46 -21.21 36.42
CA ALA A 24 -8.20 -21.81 36.00
C ALA A 24 -8.43 -23.27 35.63
N ILE A 25 -8.11 -23.65 34.39
CA ILE A 25 -8.27 -25.03 33.90
C ILE A 25 -6.93 -25.52 33.36
N SER A 26 -6.50 -26.71 33.80
CA SER A 26 -5.37 -27.44 33.22
C SER A 26 -5.89 -28.70 32.55
N GLY A 27 -5.99 -28.67 31.23
CA GLY A 27 -6.62 -29.70 30.41
C GLY A 27 -7.38 -29.10 29.22
N PRO A 28 -7.84 -29.94 28.28
CA PRO A 28 -8.68 -29.51 27.15
C PRO A 28 -10.03 -28.98 27.65
N VAL A 29 -10.56 -27.96 26.97
CA VAL A 29 -11.88 -27.37 27.27
C VAL A 29 -12.74 -27.40 26.03
N GLU A 30 -13.91 -28.03 26.12
CA GLU A 30 -14.92 -28.07 25.07
C GLU A 30 -16.19 -27.35 25.55
N VAL A 31 -16.65 -26.35 24.79
CA VAL A 31 -17.87 -25.60 25.10
C VAL A 31 -18.85 -25.68 23.94
N SER A 32 -19.92 -26.46 24.14
CA SER A 32 -21.03 -26.61 23.19
C SER A 32 -22.31 -25.89 23.63
N GLY A 33 -22.38 -25.48 24.91
CA GLY A 33 -23.54 -24.81 25.50
C GLY A 33 -23.50 -23.27 25.45
N VAL A 34 -24.33 -22.64 26.28
CA VAL A 34 -24.31 -21.19 26.52
C VAL A 34 -23.58 -20.92 27.83
N VAL A 35 -22.41 -20.29 27.76
CA VAL A 35 -21.55 -20.05 28.93
C VAL A 35 -21.33 -18.56 29.15
N GLY A 36 -21.60 -18.10 30.36
CA GLY A 36 -21.24 -16.75 30.83
C GLY A 36 -20.20 -16.82 31.94
N VAL A 37 -19.07 -16.16 31.77
CA VAL A 37 -18.03 -16.04 32.80
C VAL A 37 -17.81 -14.58 33.18
N SER A 38 -17.88 -14.27 34.47
CA SER A 38 -17.49 -12.97 35.03
C SER A 38 -16.27 -13.13 35.93
N GLY A 39 -15.09 -12.78 35.41
CA GLY A 39 -13.79 -13.02 36.03
C GLY A 39 -12.74 -13.40 34.99
N SER A 40 -11.47 -13.49 35.41
CA SER A 40 -10.39 -13.92 34.53
C SER A 40 -10.50 -15.42 34.22
N VAL A 41 -10.19 -15.81 33.00
CA VAL A 41 -10.13 -17.20 32.53
C VAL A 41 -8.69 -17.50 32.13
N ALA A 42 -8.11 -18.56 32.72
CA ALA A 42 -6.81 -19.10 32.35
C ALA A 42 -6.96 -20.58 31.99
N VAL A 43 -6.59 -20.96 30.76
CA VAL A 43 -6.64 -22.35 30.29
C VAL A 43 -5.25 -22.77 29.82
N SER A 44 -4.79 -23.92 30.29
CA SER A 44 -3.60 -24.61 29.79
C SER A 44 -4.05 -25.92 29.13
N GLY A 45 -4.18 -25.91 27.81
CA GLY A 45 -4.79 -26.96 27.00
C GLY A 45 -5.53 -26.37 25.78
N PRO A 46 -5.93 -27.22 24.82
CA PRO A 46 -6.74 -26.80 23.67
C PRO A 46 -8.12 -26.31 24.14
N VAL A 47 -8.67 -25.31 23.44
CA VAL A 47 -10.01 -24.77 23.70
C VAL A 47 -10.84 -24.83 22.42
N GLU A 48 -11.95 -25.55 22.47
CA GLU A 48 -12.92 -25.64 21.39
C GLU A 48 -14.24 -24.99 21.82
N VAL A 49 -14.72 -24.02 21.05
CA VAL A 49 -15.99 -23.33 21.30
C VAL A 49 -16.91 -23.45 20.09
N SER A 50 -17.92 -24.30 20.21
CA SER A 50 -19.03 -24.43 19.25
C SER A 50 -20.32 -23.76 19.72
N GLY A 51 -20.44 -23.47 21.02
CA GLY A 51 -21.59 -22.81 21.63
C GLY A 51 -21.53 -21.29 21.64
N VAL A 52 -22.26 -20.67 22.58
CA VAL A 52 -22.26 -19.22 22.80
C VAL A 52 -21.51 -18.92 24.10
N VAL A 53 -20.42 -18.16 24.02
CA VAL A 53 -19.57 -17.85 25.17
C VAL A 53 -19.45 -16.34 25.34
N GLY A 54 -19.78 -15.85 26.54
CA GLY A 54 -19.56 -14.47 26.96
C GLY A 54 -18.60 -14.40 28.15
N ILE A 55 -17.48 -13.71 28.01
CA ILE A 55 -16.48 -13.55 29.08
C ILE A 55 -16.33 -12.05 29.40
N SER A 56 -16.55 -11.69 30.66
CA SER A 56 -16.23 -10.37 31.22
C SER A 56 -15.02 -10.50 32.13
N GLY A 57 -13.83 -10.24 31.59
CA GLY A 57 -12.54 -10.46 32.24
C GLY A 57 -11.45 -10.80 31.24
N SER A 58 -10.20 -10.90 31.71
CA SER A 58 -9.08 -11.30 30.87
C SER A 58 -9.13 -12.80 30.54
N VAL A 59 -8.73 -13.15 29.32
CA VAL A 59 -8.60 -14.54 28.85
C VAL A 59 -7.14 -14.81 28.55
N ALA A 60 -6.58 -15.87 29.13
CA ALA A 60 -5.25 -16.38 28.82
C ALA A 60 -5.36 -17.86 28.45
N VAL A 61 -4.93 -18.23 27.24
CA VAL A 61 -4.92 -19.62 26.78
C VAL A 61 -3.52 -20.02 26.34
N SER A 62 -3.04 -21.15 26.82
CA SER A 62 -1.85 -21.82 26.31
C SER A 62 -2.27 -23.14 25.67
N GLY A 63 -2.33 -23.17 24.35
CA GLY A 63 -2.93 -24.23 23.55
C GLY A 63 -3.63 -23.66 22.31
N PRO A 64 -4.01 -24.54 21.35
CA PRO A 64 -4.79 -24.14 20.19
C PRO A 64 -6.19 -23.68 20.62
N VAL A 65 -6.76 -22.72 19.89
CA VAL A 65 -8.11 -22.21 20.11
C VAL A 65 -8.91 -22.32 18.82
N GLU A 66 -10.00 -23.07 18.86
CA GLU A 66 -10.94 -23.21 17.74
C GLU A 66 -12.29 -22.60 18.12
N VAL A 67 -12.77 -21.66 17.32
CA VAL A 67 -14.07 -21.01 17.53
C VAL A 67 -14.95 -21.17 16.30
N SER A 68 -15.94 -22.05 16.40
CA SER A 68 -17.01 -22.21 15.43
C SER A 68 -18.34 -21.58 15.87
N GLY A 69 -18.49 -21.32 17.18
CA GLY A 69 -19.66 -20.69 17.78
C GLY A 69 -19.60 -19.16 17.83
N VAL A 70 -20.29 -18.57 18.81
CA VAL A 70 -20.30 -17.11 19.05
C VAL A 70 -19.54 -16.81 20.33
N VAL A 71 -18.46 -16.03 20.25
CA VAL A 71 -17.64 -15.65 21.40
C VAL A 71 -17.60 -14.13 21.55
N GLY A 72 -17.96 -13.64 22.73
CA GLY A 72 -17.80 -12.25 23.14
C GLY A 72 -16.86 -12.14 24.34
N VAL A 73 -15.79 -11.36 24.22
CA VAL A 73 -14.87 -11.10 25.34
C VAL A 73 -14.78 -9.60 25.61
N SER A 74 -15.07 -9.20 26.84
CA SER A 74 -14.79 -7.86 27.36
C SER A 74 -13.61 -7.93 28.32
N GLY A 75 -12.40 -7.70 27.80
CA GLY A 75 -11.14 -7.83 28.50
C GLY A 75 -9.99 -8.15 27.54
N SER A 76 -8.76 -8.20 28.06
CA SER A 76 -7.59 -8.58 27.28
C SER A 76 -7.60 -10.07 26.95
N VAL A 77 -7.26 -10.44 25.72
CA VAL A 77 -7.07 -11.83 25.28
C VAL A 77 -5.59 -12.06 24.98
N ALA A 78 -5.02 -13.10 25.59
CA ALA A 78 -3.67 -13.58 25.32
C ALA A 78 -3.72 -15.07 24.95
N ILE A 79 -3.27 -15.44 23.76
CA ILE A 79 -3.26 -16.84 23.29
C ILE A 79 -1.84 -17.21 22.87
N SER A 80 -1.35 -18.33 23.37
CA SER A 80 -0.11 -18.97 22.90
C SER A 80 -0.47 -20.32 22.28
N GLY A 81 -0.54 -20.34 20.95
CA GLY A 81 -1.06 -21.44 20.14
C GLY A 81 -1.74 -20.93 18.86
N PRO A 82 -2.06 -21.83 17.91
CA PRO A 82 -2.81 -21.47 16.72
C PRO A 82 -4.24 -21.06 17.09
N VAL A 83 -4.82 -20.15 16.31
CA VAL A 83 -6.20 -19.68 16.49
C VAL A 83 -6.96 -19.84 15.18
N GLU A 84 -8.04 -20.60 15.21
CA GLU A 84 -8.95 -20.79 14.08
C GLU A 84 -10.32 -20.22 14.43
N VAL A 85 -10.81 -19.28 13.62
CA VAL A 85 -12.12 -18.66 13.80
C VAL A 85 -12.97 -18.85 12.55
N SER A 86 -13.93 -19.76 12.64
CA SER A 86 -14.99 -19.95 11.64
C SER A 86 -16.33 -19.34 12.07
N GLY A 87 -16.50 -19.09 13.38
CA GLY A 87 -17.69 -18.48 13.97
C GLY A 87 -17.68 -16.95 14.03
N VAL A 88 -18.38 -16.39 15.02
CA VAL A 88 -18.43 -14.93 15.26
C VAL A 88 -17.68 -14.60 16.54
N VAL A 89 -16.64 -13.77 16.45
CA VAL A 89 -15.85 -13.34 17.60
C VAL A 89 -15.87 -11.83 17.74
N GLY A 90 -16.26 -11.35 18.92
CA GLY A 90 -16.18 -9.95 19.31
C GLY A 90 -15.27 -9.77 20.53
N VAL A 91 -14.23 -8.96 20.42
CA VAL A 91 -13.34 -8.63 21.55
C VAL A 91 -13.30 -7.14 21.80
N SER A 92 -13.58 -6.73 23.03
CA SER A 92 -13.35 -5.38 23.54
C SER A 92 -12.18 -5.42 24.52
N GLY A 93 -10.99 -5.09 24.04
CA GLY A 93 -9.73 -5.19 24.76
C GLY A 93 -8.56 -5.51 23.83
N SER A 94 -7.34 -5.51 24.37
CA SER A 94 -6.14 -5.89 23.60
C SER A 94 -6.12 -7.39 23.31
N VAL A 95 -5.74 -7.76 22.09
CA VAL A 95 -5.53 -9.14 21.66
C VAL A 95 -4.04 -9.36 21.39
N ALA A 96 -3.45 -10.36 22.02
CA ALA A 96 -2.08 -10.81 21.76
C ALA A 96 -2.09 -12.31 21.42
N ILE A 97 -1.64 -12.69 20.23
CA ILE A 97 -1.59 -14.07 19.78
C ILE A 97 -0.15 -14.41 19.38
N SER A 98 0.36 -15.53 19.89
CA SER A 98 1.62 -16.14 19.45
C SER A 98 1.31 -17.49 18.82
N GLY A 99 1.25 -17.54 17.49
CA GLY A 99 0.81 -18.67 16.70
C GLY A 99 0.15 -18.20 15.39
N PRO A 100 -0.11 -19.12 14.44
CA PRO A 100 -0.86 -18.80 13.23
C PRO A 100 -2.30 -18.43 13.57
N VAL A 101 -2.88 -17.52 12.79
CA VAL A 101 -4.28 -17.09 12.92
C VAL A 101 -4.99 -17.28 11.60
N GLU A 102 -6.04 -18.09 11.61
CA GLU A 102 -6.93 -18.31 10.47
C GLU A 102 -8.33 -17.77 10.78
N VAL A 103 -8.81 -16.84 9.96
CA VAL A 103 -10.15 -16.26 10.11
C VAL A 103 -10.96 -16.47 8.85
N SER A 104 -11.92 -17.41 8.91
CA SER A 104 -12.96 -17.62 7.90
C SER A 104 -14.32 -17.04 8.31
N GLY A 105 -14.52 -16.80 9.60
CA GLY A 105 -15.73 -16.23 10.18
C GLY A 105 -15.75 -14.70 10.23
N VAL A 106 -16.49 -14.15 11.21
CA VAL A 106 -16.59 -12.70 11.45
C VAL A 106 -15.87 -12.34 12.73
N VAL A 107 -14.86 -11.48 12.64
CA VAL A 107 -14.08 -11.02 13.80
C VAL A 107 -14.17 -9.50 13.93
N GLY A 108 -14.59 -9.03 15.10
CA GLY A 108 -14.57 -7.61 15.47
C GLY A 108 -13.70 -7.39 16.71
N VAL A 109 -12.68 -6.53 16.62
CA VAL A 109 -11.82 -6.18 17.75
C VAL A 109 -11.83 -4.67 17.99
N SER A 110 -12.17 -4.26 19.20
CA SER A 110 -11.99 -2.89 19.71
C SER A 110 -10.83 -2.88 20.70
N GLY A 111 -9.65 -2.51 20.23
CA GLY A 111 -8.39 -2.58 20.98
C GLY A 111 -7.20 -2.88 20.07
N SER A 112 -6.00 -2.87 20.63
CA SER A 112 -4.78 -3.21 19.88
C SER A 112 -4.71 -4.71 19.61
N VAL A 113 -4.28 -5.09 18.40
CA VAL A 113 -4.02 -6.48 18.00
C VAL A 113 -2.53 -6.65 17.77
N ALA A 114 -1.92 -7.64 18.42
CA ALA A 114 -0.54 -8.06 18.18
C ALA A 114 -0.51 -9.55 17.84
N VAL A 115 0.01 -9.92 16.68
CA VAL A 115 0.14 -11.32 16.25
C VAL A 115 1.59 -11.62 15.89
N SER A 116 2.12 -12.72 16.44
CA SER A 116 3.40 -13.31 16.05
C SER A 116 3.13 -14.66 15.41
N GLY A 117 3.17 -14.73 14.09
CA GLY A 117 2.74 -15.87 13.27
C GLY A 117 2.09 -15.41 11.96
N PRO A 118 1.85 -16.35 11.03
CA PRO A 118 1.11 -16.07 9.80
C PRO A 118 -0.35 -15.71 10.12
N VAL A 119 -0.94 -14.83 9.32
CA VAL A 119 -2.34 -14.43 9.43
C VAL A 119 -3.03 -14.64 8.10
N GLU A 120 -4.05 -15.48 8.07
CA GLU A 120 -4.90 -15.74 6.92
C GLU A 120 -6.32 -15.26 7.19
N VAL A 121 -6.82 -14.36 6.33
CA VAL A 121 -8.18 -13.82 6.45
C VAL A 121 -8.96 -14.07 5.17
N SER A 122 -9.88 -15.03 5.23
CA SER A 122 -10.89 -15.28 4.20
C SER A 122 -12.27 -14.75 4.58
N GLY A 123 -12.51 -14.49 5.86
CA GLY A 123 -13.75 -13.94 6.40
C GLY A 123 -13.84 -12.42 6.44
N VAL A 124 -14.60 -11.89 7.40
CA VAL A 124 -14.76 -10.44 7.62
C VAL A 124 -14.07 -10.05 8.92
N VAL A 125 -13.09 -9.15 8.84
CA VAL A 125 -12.35 -8.66 10.00
C VAL A 125 -12.49 -7.14 10.12
N GLY A 126 -12.94 -6.67 11.27
CA GLY A 126 -12.98 -5.26 11.64
C GLY A 126 -12.13 -5.00 12.88
N VAL A 127 -11.15 -4.11 12.80
CA VAL A 127 -10.32 -3.72 13.95
C VAL A 127 -10.37 -2.22 14.16
N SER A 128 -10.73 -1.79 15.37
CA SER A 128 -10.58 -0.42 15.85
C SER A 128 -9.46 -0.36 16.88
N GLY A 129 -8.26 0.01 16.44
CA GLY A 129 -7.03 0.00 17.22
C GLY A 129 -5.81 -0.27 16.34
N SER A 130 -4.62 -0.20 16.93
CA SER A 130 -3.38 -0.51 16.22
C SER A 130 -3.25 -2.02 15.96
N VAL A 131 -2.79 -2.39 14.77
CA VAL A 131 -2.48 -3.77 14.39
C VAL A 131 -0.97 -3.91 14.19
N ALA A 132 -0.35 -4.87 14.86
CA ALA A 132 1.05 -5.25 14.67
C ALA A 132 1.14 -6.74 14.35
N ILE A 133 1.67 -7.11 13.19
CA ILE A 133 1.82 -8.51 12.77
C ILE A 133 3.29 -8.78 12.44
N SER A 134 3.83 -9.85 13.00
CA SER A 134 5.14 -10.41 12.66
C SER A 134 4.93 -11.78 12.02
N GLY A 135 4.93 -11.84 10.69
CA GLY A 135 4.60 -13.01 9.89
C GLY A 135 3.98 -12.61 8.54
N PRO A 136 3.81 -13.56 7.62
CA PRO A 136 3.10 -13.33 6.37
C PRO A 136 1.62 -13.02 6.64
N VAL A 137 1.02 -12.19 5.81
CA VAL A 137 -0.40 -11.83 5.87
C VAL A 137 -1.05 -12.09 4.53
N GLU A 138 -2.07 -12.94 4.51
CA GLU A 138 -2.88 -13.22 3.33
C GLU A 138 -4.32 -12.77 3.58
N VAL A 139 -4.82 -11.89 2.72
CA VAL A 139 -6.20 -11.37 2.81
C VAL A 139 -6.95 -11.65 1.51
N SER A 140 -7.85 -12.63 1.57
CA SER A 140 -8.83 -12.92 0.51
C SER A 140 -10.24 -12.42 0.86
N GLY A 141 -10.51 -12.17 2.13
CA GLY A 141 -11.78 -11.65 2.64
C GLY A 141 -11.90 -10.13 2.65
N VAL A 142 -12.71 -9.62 3.59
CA VAL A 142 -12.91 -8.17 3.79
C VAL A 142 -12.27 -7.74 5.10
N VAL A 143 -11.32 -6.81 5.05
CA VAL A 143 -10.62 -6.29 6.22
C VAL A 143 -10.79 -4.78 6.32
N GLY A 144 -11.30 -4.31 7.46
CA GLY A 144 -11.38 -2.90 7.81
C GLY A 144 -10.57 -2.61 9.07
N VAL A 145 -9.60 -1.69 8.99
CA VAL A 145 -8.81 -1.28 10.16
C VAL A 145 -8.90 0.23 10.36
N SER A 146 -9.28 0.65 11.55
CA SER A 146 -9.20 2.04 12.02
C SER A 146 -8.10 2.14 13.08
N GLY A 147 -6.90 2.53 12.65
CA GLY A 147 -5.69 2.57 13.45
C GLY A 147 -4.45 2.34 12.60
N SER A 148 -3.27 2.44 13.22
CA SER A 148 -2.00 2.15 12.53
C SER A 148 -1.83 0.66 12.29
N VAL A 149 -1.36 0.28 11.11
CA VAL A 149 -1.01 -1.09 10.74
C VAL A 149 0.51 -1.19 10.56
N ALA A 150 1.15 -2.12 11.26
CA ALA A 150 2.56 -2.47 11.08
C ALA A 150 2.68 -3.97 10.79
N VAL A 151 3.27 -4.34 9.65
CA VAL A 151 3.49 -5.73 9.26
C VAL A 151 4.96 -5.96 8.95
N SER A 152 5.54 -7.00 9.54
CA SER A 152 6.86 -7.52 9.21
C SER A 152 6.70 -8.91 8.60
N GLY A 153 6.78 -8.99 7.27
CA GLY A 153 6.49 -10.18 6.48
C GLY A 153 5.88 -9.81 5.11
N PRO A 154 5.75 -10.78 4.20
CA PRO A 154 5.05 -10.57 2.94
C PRO A 154 3.56 -10.30 3.19
N VAL A 155 2.95 -9.46 2.35
CA VAL A 155 1.52 -9.14 2.41
C VAL A 155 0.90 -9.42 1.05
N GLU A 156 -0.07 -10.31 1.01
CA GLU A 156 -0.85 -10.63 -0.18
C GLU A 156 -2.31 -10.21 0.03
N VAL A 157 -2.83 -9.36 -0.86
CA VAL A 157 -4.21 -8.88 -0.80
C VAL A 157 -4.92 -9.19 -2.12
N SER A 158 -5.80 -10.20 -2.07
CA SER A 158 -6.74 -10.53 -3.14
C SER A 158 -8.18 -10.07 -2.84
N GLY A 159 -8.48 -9.81 -1.57
CA GLY A 159 -9.78 -9.34 -1.09
C GLY A 159 -9.95 -7.81 -1.09
N VAL A 160 -10.79 -7.31 -0.19
CA VAL A 160 -11.04 -5.87 -0.01
C VAL A 160 -10.44 -5.41 1.32
N VAL A 161 -9.52 -4.46 1.27
CA VAL A 161 -8.85 -3.90 2.45
C VAL A 161 -9.08 -2.40 2.53
N GLY A 162 -9.61 -1.93 3.66
CA GLY A 162 -9.74 -0.52 3.99
C GLY A 162 -8.98 -0.19 5.26
N VAL A 163 -8.03 0.75 5.21
CA VAL A 163 -7.27 1.20 6.38
C VAL A 163 -7.43 2.71 6.57
N SER A 164 -7.85 3.12 7.76
CA SER A 164 -7.83 4.51 8.22
C SER A 164 -6.76 4.67 9.29
N GLY A 165 -5.57 5.12 8.88
CA GLY A 165 -4.37 5.20 9.70
C GLY A 165 -3.11 4.97 8.88
N SER A 166 -1.95 5.09 9.52
CA SER A 166 -0.66 4.84 8.86
C SER A 166 -0.43 3.35 8.64
N VAL A 167 0.08 2.97 7.47
CA VAL A 167 0.49 1.60 7.13
C VAL A 167 2.01 1.56 6.99
N ALA A 168 2.66 0.64 7.70
CA ALA A 168 4.08 0.34 7.56
C ALA A 168 4.26 -1.15 7.28
N VAL A 169 4.88 -1.50 6.15
CA VAL A 169 5.17 -2.90 5.78
C VAL A 169 6.65 -3.09 5.51
N SER A 170 7.23 -4.12 6.11
CA SER A 170 8.57 -4.59 5.82
C SER A 170 8.49 -5.99 5.22
N GLY A 171 8.60 -6.09 3.89
CA GLY A 171 8.36 -7.29 3.10
C GLY A 171 7.76 -6.95 1.74
N PRO A 172 7.66 -7.93 0.81
CA PRO A 172 6.97 -7.73 -0.45
C PRO A 172 5.47 -7.52 -0.23
N VAL A 173 4.86 -6.70 -1.07
CA VAL A 173 3.41 -6.43 -1.06
C VAL A 173 2.85 -6.75 -2.43
N GLU A 174 1.90 -7.68 -2.49
CA GLU A 174 1.17 -8.04 -3.69
C GLU A 174 -0.30 -7.66 -3.53
N VAL A 175 -0.83 -6.85 -4.44
CA VAL A 175 -2.23 -6.41 -4.42
C VAL A 175 -2.90 -6.76 -5.74
N SER A 176 -3.74 -7.78 -5.70
CA SER A 176 -4.66 -8.14 -6.79
C SER A 176 -6.10 -7.72 -6.52
N GLY A 177 -6.45 -7.45 -5.26
CA GLY A 177 -7.77 -7.01 -4.82
C GLY A 177 -7.97 -5.48 -4.83
N VAL A 178 -8.84 -5.00 -3.94
CA VAL A 178 -9.13 -3.56 -3.77
C VAL A 178 -8.57 -3.08 -2.44
N VAL A 179 -7.66 -2.11 -2.48
CA VAL A 179 -7.04 -1.53 -1.28
C VAL A 179 -7.33 -0.02 -1.23
N GLY A 180 -7.91 0.43 -0.13
CA GLY A 180 -8.09 1.84 0.19
C GLY A 180 -7.38 2.23 1.48
N VAL A 181 -6.47 3.19 1.43
CA VAL A 181 -5.75 3.69 2.62
C VAL A 181 -5.97 5.19 2.78
N SER A 182 -6.45 5.60 3.96
CA SER A 182 -6.49 7.00 4.40
C SER A 182 -5.44 7.21 5.48
N GLY A 183 -4.26 7.67 5.10
CA GLY A 183 -3.07 7.78 5.95
C GLY A 183 -1.78 7.61 5.16
N SER A 184 -0.64 7.74 5.84
CA SER A 184 0.67 7.50 5.21
C SER A 184 0.92 6.01 4.99
N VAL A 185 1.55 5.66 3.87
CA VAL A 185 2.00 4.31 3.54
C VAL A 185 3.51 4.32 3.42
N ALA A 186 4.18 3.43 4.15
CA ALA A 186 5.61 3.19 4.06
C ALA A 186 5.85 1.70 3.81
N ILE A 187 6.49 1.35 2.68
CA ILE A 187 6.78 -0.04 2.32
C ILE A 187 8.28 -0.19 2.08
N SER A 188 8.89 -1.19 2.73
CA SER A 188 10.26 -1.61 2.48
C SER A 188 10.24 -3.02 1.88
N GLY A 189 10.31 -3.11 0.56
CA GLY A 189 10.20 -4.34 -0.21
C GLY A 189 9.61 -4.09 -1.62
N PRO A 190 9.56 -5.14 -2.47
CA PRO A 190 8.84 -5.10 -3.74
C PRO A 190 7.37 -4.75 -3.55
N VAL A 191 6.80 -4.02 -4.51
CA VAL A 191 5.35 -3.78 -4.56
C VAL A 191 4.84 -4.16 -5.94
N GLU A 192 3.89 -5.09 -6.00
CA GLU A 192 3.19 -5.47 -7.22
C GLU A 192 1.71 -5.14 -7.08
N VAL A 193 1.18 -4.33 -8.01
CA VAL A 193 -0.22 -3.93 -8.02
C VAL A 193 -0.85 -4.32 -9.35
N SER A 194 -1.67 -5.37 -9.32
CA SER A 194 -2.57 -5.77 -10.42
C SER A 194 -4.03 -5.37 -10.18
N GLY A 195 -4.40 -5.09 -8.92
CA GLY A 195 -5.73 -4.67 -8.50
C GLY A 195 -5.95 -3.15 -8.52
N VAL A 196 -6.85 -2.68 -7.65
CA VAL A 196 -7.16 -1.24 -7.50
C VAL A 196 -6.64 -0.75 -6.16
N VAL A 197 -5.76 0.25 -6.17
CA VAL A 197 -5.20 0.87 -4.97
C VAL A 197 -5.53 2.35 -4.95
N GLY A 198 -6.17 2.81 -3.88
CA GLY A 198 -6.42 4.22 -3.60
C GLY A 198 -5.75 4.64 -2.29
N VAL A 199 -4.87 5.63 -2.32
CA VAL A 199 -4.21 6.17 -1.12
C VAL A 199 -4.50 7.66 -0.99
N SER A 200 -5.03 8.08 0.17
CA SER A 200 -5.15 9.48 0.59
C SER A 200 -4.13 9.75 1.69
N GLY A 201 -2.94 10.22 1.30
CA GLY A 201 -1.79 10.40 2.18
C GLY A 201 -0.46 10.22 1.43
N SER A 202 0.66 10.37 2.15
CA SER A 202 1.98 10.19 1.57
C SER A 202 2.32 8.71 1.37
N VAL A 203 2.89 8.35 0.22
CA VAL A 203 3.40 7.01 -0.08
C VAL A 203 4.92 7.06 -0.17
N ALA A 204 5.61 6.21 0.57
CA ALA A 204 7.04 5.98 0.49
C ALA A 204 7.33 4.50 0.25
N VAL A 205 8.00 4.15 -0.84
CA VAL A 205 8.36 2.76 -1.17
C VAL A 205 9.86 2.66 -1.40
N SER A 206 10.50 1.71 -0.71
CA SER A 206 11.89 1.33 -0.94
C SER A 206 11.94 -0.09 -1.50
N GLY A 207 12.05 -0.21 -2.82
CA GLY A 207 12.00 -1.45 -3.57
C GLY A 207 11.48 -1.25 -4.99
N PRO A 208 11.51 -2.29 -5.84
CA PRO A 208 10.88 -2.26 -7.16
C PRO A 208 9.35 -2.08 -7.01
N VAL A 209 8.75 -1.33 -7.93
CA VAL A 209 7.29 -1.14 -8.00
C VAL A 209 6.79 -1.53 -9.38
N GLU A 210 5.87 -2.47 -9.45
CA GLU A 210 5.21 -2.87 -10.69
C GLU A 210 3.71 -2.58 -10.59
N VAL A 211 3.18 -1.81 -11.54
CA VAL A 211 1.76 -1.44 -11.59
C VAL A 211 1.17 -1.86 -12.93
N SER A 212 0.38 -2.93 -12.91
CA SER A 212 -0.47 -3.36 -14.02
C SER A 212 -1.95 -2.99 -13.80
N GLY A 213 -2.35 -2.72 -12.56
CA GLY A 213 -3.69 -2.32 -12.18
C GLY A 213 -3.93 -0.80 -12.20
N VAL A 214 -4.83 -0.33 -11.32
CA VAL A 214 -5.18 1.09 -11.16
C VAL A 214 -4.67 1.60 -9.83
N VAL A 215 -3.82 2.61 -9.83
CA VAL A 215 -3.28 3.26 -8.63
C VAL A 215 -3.65 4.74 -8.62
N GLY A 216 -4.36 5.18 -7.59
CA GLY A 216 -4.66 6.59 -7.33
C GLY A 216 -4.06 7.05 -6.01
N VAL A 217 -3.20 8.07 -6.02
CA VAL A 217 -2.61 8.65 -4.80
C VAL A 217 -2.94 10.12 -4.71
N SER A 218 -3.57 10.54 -3.61
CA SER A 218 -3.75 11.94 -3.23
C SER A 218 -2.78 12.27 -2.09
N GLY A 219 -1.59 12.75 -2.44
CA GLY A 219 -0.48 13.00 -1.52
C GLY A 219 0.89 12.88 -2.20
N SER A 220 1.96 13.04 -1.44
CA SER A 220 3.33 12.91 -1.97
C SER A 220 3.72 11.45 -2.18
N VAL A 221 4.33 11.13 -3.31
CA VAL A 221 4.89 9.81 -3.62
C VAL A 221 6.42 9.89 -3.67
N ALA A 222 7.09 9.02 -2.92
CA ALA A 222 8.53 8.81 -2.97
C ALA A 222 8.84 7.34 -3.23
N VAL A 223 9.56 7.02 -4.30
CA VAL A 223 9.96 5.63 -4.61
C VAL A 223 11.46 5.56 -4.83
N SER A 224 12.14 4.69 -4.07
CA SER A 224 13.54 4.34 -4.28
C SER A 224 13.66 2.91 -4.80
N GLY A 225 13.70 2.77 -6.12
CA GLY A 225 13.75 1.50 -6.85
C GLY A 225 13.27 1.69 -8.29
N PRO A 226 13.40 0.64 -9.15
CA PRO A 226 12.81 0.66 -10.47
C PRO A 226 11.28 0.71 -10.39
N VAL A 227 10.64 1.38 -11.33
CA VAL A 227 9.19 1.48 -11.44
C VAL A 227 8.76 1.04 -12.83
N GLU A 228 7.83 0.09 -12.91
CA GLU A 228 7.21 -0.35 -14.16
C GLU A 228 5.70 -0.08 -14.11
N VAL A 229 5.17 0.64 -15.09
CA VAL A 229 3.74 0.98 -15.17
C VAL A 229 3.19 0.53 -16.52
N SER A 230 2.40 -0.55 -16.50
CA SER A 230 1.57 -0.99 -17.63
C SER A 230 0.09 -0.63 -17.43
N GLY A 231 -0.32 -0.34 -16.21
CA GLY A 231 -1.68 0.05 -15.84
C GLY A 231 -1.94 1.57 -15.85
N VAL A 232 -2.83 2.02 -14.97
CA VAL A 232 -3.20 3.44 -14.81
C VAL A 232 -2.70 3.95 -13.47
N VAL A 233 -1.88 4.99 -13.48
CA VAL A 233 -1.41 5.68 -12.28
C VAL A 233 -1.85 7.15 -12.31
N GLY A 234 -2.52 7.59 -11.25
CA GLY A 234 -2.88 8.99 -11.03
C GLY A 234 -2.35 9.48 -9.69
N VAL A 235 -1.52 10.52 -9.70
CA VAL A 235 -0.99 11.14 -8.48
C VAL A 235 -1.39 12.60 -8.40
N SER A 236 -2.06 12.99 -7.32
CA SER A 236 -2.33 14.39 -6.98
C SER A 236 -1.41 14.80 -5.82
N GLY A 237 -0.22 15.33 -6.14
CA GLY A 237 0.82 15.69 -5.19
C GLY A 237 2.22 15.71 -5.81
N SER A 238 3.26 15.81 -4.97
CA SER A 238 4.65 15.74 -5.42
C SER A 238 5.08 14.29 -5.66
N VAL A 239 5.81 14.03 -6.74
CA VAL A 239 6.39 12.72 -7.05
C VAL A 239 7.90 12.83 -7.04
N ALA A 240 8.59 11.87 -6.42
CA ALA A 240 10.03 11.71 -6.46
C ALA A 240 10.37 10.23 -6.66
N ILE A 241 11.03 9.89 -7.77
CA ILE A 241 11.45 8.52 -8.08
C ILE A 241 12.96 8.53 -8.32
N SER A 242 13.72 7.71 -7.59
CA SER A 242 15.18 7.65 -7.66
C SER A 242 15.75 6.42 -8.38
N GLY A 243 14.93 5.67 -9.12
CA GLY A 243 15.34 4.57 -10.00
C GLY A 243 14.83 4.72 -11.44
N PRO A 244 15.07 3.73 -12.32
CA PRO A 244 14.55 3.75 -13.68
C PRO A 244 13.02 3.63 -13.71
N VAL A 245 12.38 4.21 -14.73
CA VAL A 245 10.91 4.24 -14.85
C VAL A 245 10.51 3.81 -16.25
N ASP A 246 9.89 2.65 -16.38
CA ASP A 246 9.28 2.17 -17.62
C ASP A 246 7.77 2.36 -17.58
N VAL A 247 7.20 2.92 -18.65
CA VAL A 247 5.77 3.21 -18.74
C VAL A 247 5.27 2.81 -20.12
N SER A 248 4.48 1.73 -20.16
CA SER A 248 3.64 1.34 -21.29
C SER A 248 2.15 1.69 -21.09
N GLY A 249 1.77 2.02 -19.84
CA GLY A 249 0.43 2.43 -19.46
C GLY A 249 0.21 3.95 -19.44
N THR A 250 -0.74 4.40 -18.60
CA THR A 250 -1.09 5.82 -18.44
C THR A 250 -0.63 6.34 -17.08
N VAL A 251 0.14 7.43 -17.08
CA VAL A 251 0.56 8.13 -15.86
C VAL A 251 0.08 9.59 -15.91
N THR A 252 -0.65 10.01 -14.89
CA THR A 252 -1.10 11.40 -14.70
C THR A 252 -0.60 11.93 -13.36
N VAL A 253 -0.06 13.16 -13.36
CA VAL A 253 0.48 13.79 -12.15
C VAL A 253 -0.05 15.21 -12.03
N GLN A 254 -0.93 15.47 -11.08
CA GLN A 254 -1.46 16.79 -10.78
C GLN A 254 -0.68 17.41 -9.61
N ASN A 255 0.02 18.52 -9.87
CA ASN A 255 0.70 19.29 -8.82
C ASN A 255 -0.27 20.34 -8.29
N THR A 256 -0.65 20.24 -7.02
CA THR A 256 -1.56 21.19 -6.35
C THR A 256 -0.84 22.13 -5.39
N SER A 257 0.49 22.05 -5.26
CA SER A 257 1.26 22.69 -4.19
C SER A 257 2.12 23.89 -4.62
N GLY A 258 2.14 24.25 -5.91
CA GLY A 258 2.95 25.36 -6.43
C GLY A 258 4.47 25.15 -6.32
N SER A 259 4.92 24.00 -5.81
CA SER A 259 6.33 23.60 -5.75
C SER A 259 6.76 22.90 -7.05
N PRO A 260 8.03 22.99 -7.47
CA PRO A 260 8.48 22.34 -8.70
C PRO A 260 8.22 20.83 -8.67
N LEU A 261 7.55 20.31 -9.71
CA LEU A 261 7.43 18.87 -9.92
C LEU A 261 8.78 18.35 -10.46
N TYR A 262 9.35 17.34 -9.79
CA TYR A 262 10.57 16.63 -10.22
C TYR A 262 10.22 15.21 -10.66
N VAL A 263 9.87 15.03 -11.93
CA VAL A 263 9.71 13.70 -12.52
C VAL A 263 11.04 13.28 -13.10
N ASN A 264 11.59 12.14 -12.65
CA ASN A 264 12.79 11.54 -13.22
C ASN A 264 12.43 10.31 -14.07
N LEU A 265 12.21 10.48 -15.38
CA LEU A 265 11.84 9.36 -16.27
C LEU A 265 13.07 8.78 -16.96
N PHE A 266 13.34 7.49 -16.77
CA PHE A 266 14.38 6.79 -17.52
C PHE A 266 13.76 5.64 -18.32
N SER A 267 13.57 5.83 -19.63
CA SER A 267 13.11 4.77 -20.51
C SER A 267 14.27 3.84 -20.89
N ARG A 268 14.00 2.53 -20.88
CA ARG A 268 14.86 1.49 -21.47
C ARG A 268 14.15 0.97 -22.71
N ASN A 269 14.81 1.06 -23.87
CA ASN A 269 14.43 0.46 -25.16
C ASN A 269 13.08 -0.30 -25.21
N SER A 270 11.99 0.41 -25.53
CA SER A 270 10.82 -0.22 -26.14
C SER A 270 10.60 0.42 -27.52
N VAL A 271 10.60 -0.43 -28.54
CA VAL A 271 10.67 -0.03 -29.96
C VAL A 271 9.27 0.31 -30.52
N ASP A 272 8.22 0.17 -29.70
CA ASP A 272 6.84 0.43 -30.08
C ASP A 272 6.19 1.27 -28.98
N SER A 273 5.90 2.54 -29.28
CA SER A 273 5.24 3.53 -28.42
C SER A 273 5.97 3.82 -27.09
N GLY A 274 6.83 4.84 -27.11
CA GLY A 274 7.46 5.38 -25.91
C GLY A 274 6.44 5.93 -24.89
N PRO A 275 6.90 6.25 -23.67
CA PRO A 275 6.04 6.61 -22.55
C PRO A 275 5.17 7.83 -22.89
N VAL A 276 3.85 7.72 -22.68
CA VAL A 276 2.92 8.86 -22.77
C VAL A 276 2.63 9.36 -21.36
N LEU A 277 3.44 10.32 -20.89
CA LEU A 277 3.04 11.16 -19.76
C LEU A 277 1.87 12.04 -20.24
N THR A 278 0.66 11.67 -19.87
CA THR A 278 -0.55 12.17 -20.52
C THR A 278 -1.09 13.44 -19.89
N HIS A 279 -0.69 13.77 -18.66
CA HIS A 279 -1.31 14.91 -17.97
C HIS A 279 -0.48 15.45 -16.79
N ILE A 280 -0.02 16.70 -16.90
CA ILE A 280 0.35 17.54 -15.74
C ILE A 280 -0.67 18.67 -15.65
N ASN A 281 -1.34 18.83 -14.51
CA ASN A 281 -2.21 19.97 -14.22
C ASN A 281 -1.68 20.71 -12.98
N GLY A 282 -1.54 22.04 -13.05
CA GLY A 282 -1.64 22.92 -11.86
C GLY A 282 -0.38 23.48 -11.17
N GLY A 283 0.83 23.41 -11.74
CA GLY A 283 2.03 24.03 -11.11
C GLY A 283 2.55 25.26 -11.86
N THR A 284 2.78 26.39 -11.18
CA THR A 284 3.32 27.64 -11.77
C THR A 284 4.78 27.54 -12.28
N SER A 285 5.52 26.52 -11.85
CA SER A 285 6.89 26.19 -12.30
C SER A 285 7.25 24.73 -11.99
N GLY A 286 8.17 24.12 -12.75
CA GLY A 286 8.60 22.72 -12.56
C GLY A 286 9.89 22.36 -13.33
N ALA A 287 10.52 21.25 -12.94
CA ALA A 287 11.76 20.77 -13.55
C ALA A 287 11.67 19.27 -13.81
N PHE A 288 11.48 18.89 -15.07
CA PHE A 288 11.59 17.52 -15.53
C PHE A 288 13.07 17.15 -15.73
N SER A 289 13.49 15.98 -15.26
CA SER A 289 14.75 15.36 -15.68
C SER A 289 14.44 13.99 -16.24
N GLY A 290 15.06 13.57 -17.33
CA GLY A 290 14.90 12.21 -17.81
C GLY A 290 16.19 11.72 -18.41
N GLY A 291 16.63 10.51 -18.08
CA GLY A 291 17.83 9.92 -18.66
C GLY A 291 17.49 8.86 -19.68
N ILE A 292 18.16 8.87 -20.84
CA ILE A 292 18.13 7.72 -21.75
C ILE A 292 19.43 6.95 -21.49
N TRP A 293 19.33 5.69 -21.08
CA TRP A 293 20.49 4.82 -20.95
C TRP A 293 20.58 3.91 -22.18
N ASP A 294 21.69 4.03 -22.91
CA ASP A 294 22.10 3.18 -24.04
C ASP A 294 21.09 3.05 -25.21
N VAL A 295 21.17 4.01 -26.14
CA VAL A 295 20.81 3.74 -27.54
C VAL A 295 22.07 3.27 -28.26
N LEU A 296 22.24 1.95 -28.39
CA LEU A 296 23.22 1.36 -29.28
C LEU A 296 22.66 1.36 -30.70
N GLY A 297 22.84 2.45 -31.43
CA GLY A 297 22.45 2.57 -32.84
C GLY A 297 22.21 4.02 -33.27
N TYR A 298 22.66 4.38 -34.47
CA TYR A 298 22.33 5.65 -35.12
C TYR A 298 20.82 5.74 -35.26
N ASN A 299 20.11 6.63 -34.55
CA ASN A 299 18.69 6.92 -34.80
C ASN A 299 18.23 8.26 -34.19
N SER A 300 17.32 8.93 -34.90
CA SER A 300 16.70 10.22 -34.59
C SER A 300 15.73 10.10 -33.41
N TRP A 301 15.68 11.09 -32.50
CA TRP A 301 14.77 11.08 -31.35
C TRP A 301 13.90 12.34 -31.32
N THR A 302 12.60 12.17 -31.09
CA THR A 302 11.65 13.29 -31.01
C THR A 302 11.17 13.44 -29.57
N ILE A 303 11.27 14.66 -29.02
CA ILE A 303 10.64 15.05 -27.75
C ILE A 303 9.51 16.01 -28.11
N ALA A 304 8.28 15.52 -28.26
CA ALA A 304 7.15 16.40 -28.54
C ALA A 304 6.57 16.94 -27.23
N VAL A 305 6.50 18.27 -27.11
CA VAL A 305 5.92 18.96 -25.96
C VAL A 305 4.62 19.64 -26.40
N LYS A 306 3.46 19.08 -26.04
CA LYS A 306 2.16 19.68 -26.38
C LYS A 306 1.58 20.39 -25.16
N TYR A 307 1.41 21.71 -25.28
CA TYR A 307 0.69 22.54 -24.32
C TYR A 307 -0.77 22.74 -24.75
N SER A 308 -1.71 22.54 -23.83
CA SER A 308 -3.07 23.09 -23.94
C SER A 308 -3.46 23.75 -22.61
N GLY A 309 -3.37 25.07 -22.55
CA GLY A 309 -3.92 25.86 -21.44
C GLY A 309 -5.05 26.76 -21.92
N ASP A 310 -5.96 27.11 -21.00
CA ASP A 310 -7.18 27.87 -21.28
C ASP A 310 -6.94 29.38 -21.44
N SER A 311 -5.74 29.87 -21.10
CA SER A 311 -5.44 31.30 -20.90
C SER A 311 -4.83 32.04 -22.09
N GLY A 312 -4.27 31.34 -23.07
CA GLY A 312 -3.47 31.97 -24.14
C GLY A 312 -2.13 32.57 -23.67
N GLU A 313 -1.71 32.36 -22.42
CA GLU A 313 -0.41 32.80 -21.89
C GLU A 313 0.74 31.87 -22.32
N LEU A 314 1.96 32.41 -22.33
CA LEU A 314 3.16 31.76 -22.87
C LEU A 314 3.84 30.89 -21.81
N MET A 315 4.17 29.64 -22.16
CA MET A 315 5.09 28.82 -21.35
C MET A 315 6.53 29.06 -21.81
N ASN A 316 7.43 29.25 -20.84
CA ASN A 316 8.87 29.17 -21.10
C ASN A 316 9.35 27.75 -20.83
N VAL A 317 9.86 27.09 -21.87
CA VAL A 317 10.45 25.75 -21.78
C VAL A 317 11.94 25.85 -22.07
N LYS A 318 12.77 25.30 -21.18
CA LYS A 318 14.21 25.13 -21.37
C LYS A 318 14.54 23.66 -21.43
N LEU A 319 15.19 23.22 -22.50
CA LEU A 319 15.65 21.85 -22.66
C LEU A 319 17.19 21.80 -22.52
N GLN A 320 17.69 20.89 -21.69
CA GLN A 320 19.11 20.65 -21.47
C GLN A 320 19.45 19.21 -21.86
N LEU A 321 20.36 19.03 -22.82
CA LEU A 321 20.81 17.72 -23.32
C LEU A 321 22.26 17.47 -22.91
N ALA A 322 22.61 16.24 -22.50
CA ALA A 322 23.98 15.83 -22.20
C ALA A 322 24.38 14.56 -22.97
N ALA A 323 25.52 14.62 -23.69
CA ALA A 323 26.05 13.51 -24.50
C ALA A 323 27.03 12.59 -23.72
N ILE A 324 27.28 11.37 -24.21
CA ILE A 324 28.15 10.34 -23.57
C ILE A 324 29.65 10.56 -23.83
N SER A 325 30.04 11.20 -24.94
CA SER A 325 31.45 11.55 -25.16
C SER A 325 31.81 12.72 -24.25
N GLY A 326 32.85 12.58 -23.43
CA GLY A 326 33.28 13.53 -22.37
C GLY A 326 33.66 14.96 -22.80
N ASP A 327 33.18 15.41 -23.95
CA ASP A 327 32.97 16.81 -24.22
C ASP A 327 31.60 17.19 -23.63
N ASP A 328 31.63 17.95 -22.54
CA ASP A 328 30.47 18.71 -22.05
C ASP A 328 30.09 19.78 -23.09
N ASN A 329 29.70 19.35 -24.29
CA ASN A 329 29.05 20.21 -25.27
C ASN A 329 27.64 20.42 -24.73
N PHE A 330 27.52 21.47 -23.92
CA PHE A 330 26.29 22.19 -23.69
C PHE A 330 25.66 22.42 -25.07
N VAL A 331 24.66 21.61 -25.42
CA VAL A 331 23.58 22.15 -26.25
C VAL A 331 22.76 23.03 -25.30
N ASP A 332 23.35 24.18 -24.94
CA ASP A 332 22.60 25.35 -24.51
C ASP A 332 22.02 25.92 -25.80
N ASP A 333 20.98 25.27 -26.32
CA ASP A 333 20.07 26.01 -27.19
C ASP A 333 19.29 26.91 -26.23
N GLY A 334 19.95 28.01 -25.85
CA GLY A 334 19.54 28.98 -24.85
C GLY A 334 18.30 29.78 -25.25
N ASP A 335 17.48 29.23 -26.14
CA ASP A 335 16.25 29.84 -26.56
C ASP A 335 15.21 29.66 -25.45
N TYR A 336 14.96 30.76 -24.75
CA TYR A 336 13.69 30.99 -24.07
C TYR A 336 12.59 31.00 -25.14
N VAL A 337 12.04 29.83 -25.47
CA VAL A 337 11.01 29.71 -26.51
C VAL A 337 9.64 29.97 -25.89
N ASN A 338 9.16 31.21 -26.09
CA ASN A 338 7.86 31.75 -25.69
C ASN A 338 6.72 31.26 -26.62
N TYR A 339 6.25 30.00 -26.58
CA TYR A 339 5.26 29.57 -27.61
C TYR A 339 4.28 28.45 -27.18
N SER A 340 3.10 28.45 -27.83
CA SER A 340 2.07 27.41 -27.74
C SER A 340 2.08 26.47 -28.97
N GLY A 341 1.96 25.16 -28.74
CA GLY A 341 1.46 24.19 -29.73
C GLY A 341 2.41 23.65 -30.83
N ARG A 342 3.64 23.22 -30.54
CA ARG A 342 4.47 22.47 -31.52
C ARG A 342 5.15 21.21 -30.97
N THR A 343 5.29 20.20 -31.84
CA THR A 343 6.17 19.03 -31.73
C THR A 343 7.62 19.43 -32.01
N TRP A 344 8.60 19.00 -31.19
CA TRP A 344 10.03 19.24 -31.43
C TRP A 344 10.73 17.94 -31.83
N ASN A 345 11.19 17.87 -33.09
CA ASN A 345 11.95 16.73 -33.60
C ASN A 345 13.45 17.03 -33.42
N PHE A 346 14.16 16.24 -32.62
CA PHE A 346 15.59 16.43 -32.40
C PHE A 346 16.38 15.44 -33.26
N PHE A 347 16.97 15.94 -34.34
CA PHE A 347 17.89 15.17 -35.16
C PHE A 347 19.31 15.36 -34.65
N ALA A 348 19.82 14.39 -33.88
CA ALA A 348 21.21 14.36 -33.44
C ALA A 348 21.92 13.11 -33.98
N PRO A 349 22.30 13.10 -35.27
CA PRO A 349 22.79 11.90 -35.95
C PRO A 349 24.10 11.29 -35.41
N ASN A 350 24.73 11.84 -34.37
CA ASN A 350 26.01 11.35 -33.83
C ASN A 350 26.16 11.44 -32.31
N TYR A 351 25.09 11.71 -31.54
CA TYR A 351 25.20 11.87 -30.09
C TYR A 351 24.43 10.78 -29.36
N HIS A 352 25.15 9.98 -28.56
CA HIS A 352 24.49 9.20 -27.53
C HIS A 352 24.11 10.15 -26.39
N VAL A 353 22.81 10.33 -26.15
CA VAL A 353 22.30 11.18 -25.07
C VAL A 353 22.23 10.36 -23.78
N ARG A 354 22.91 10.83 -22.72
CA ARG A 354 22.88 10.21 -21.39
C ARG A 354 21.66 10.66 -20.59
N TYR A 355 21.28 11.92 -20.73
CA TYR A 355 20.03 12.46 -20.19
C TYR A 355 19.59 13.76 -20.88
N ALA A 356 18.28 13.99 -20.86
CA ALA A 356 17.57 15.20 -21.27
C ALA A 356 16.79 15.76 -20.06
N ARG A 357 17.06 16.99 -19.63
CA ARG A 357 16.24 17.70 -18.64
C ARG A 357 15.41 18.76 -19.32
N MET A 358 14.18 18.95 -18.88
CA MET A 358 13.31 20.01 -19.36
C MET A 358 12.79 20.82 -18.17
N TYR A 359 13.16 22.09 -18.10
CA TYR A 359 12.63 23.03 -17.12
C TYR A 359 11.47 23.79 -17.75
N TYR A 360 10.39 24.02 -17.00
CA TYR A 360 9.29 24.85 -17.47
C TYR A 360 8.86 25.85 -16.40
N GLN A 361 8.44 27.03 -16.85
CA GLN A 361 7.89 28.07 -15.99
C GLN A 361 6.70 28.72 -16.70
N PHE A 362 5.56 28.78 -16.01
CA PHE A 362 4.38 29.50 -16.47
C PHE A 362 4.53 30.99 -16.17
N SER A 363 4.11 31.86 -17.10
CA SER A 363 4.13 33.31 -16.91
C SER A 363 2.89 33.81 -16.15
N GLY A 364 2.52 33.20 -15.02
CA GLY A 364 1.30 33.57 -14.29
C GLY A 364 1.08 32.75 -13.02
N THR A 365 0.31 33.28 -12.07
CA THR A 365 0.08 32.66 -10.75
C THR A 365 -1.11 31.70 -10.70
N SER A 366 -1.81 31.46 -11.82
CA SER A 366 -3.08 30.71 -11.81
C SER A 366 -3.32 29.77 -12.99
N ASP A 367 -2.32 29.54 -13.85
CA ASP A 367 -2.53 28.75 -15.06
C ASP A 367 -2.50 27.24 -14.81
N SER A 368 -3.59 26.59 -15.21
CA SER A 368 -3.70 25.15 -15.41
C SER A 368 -3.63 24.86 -16.91
N GLY A 369 -2.67 24.04 -17.34
CA GLY A 369 -2.66 23.54 -18.70
C GLY A 369 -1.88 22.25 -18.82
N ASN A 370 -2.22 21.47 -19.83
CA ASN A 370 -1.68 20.12 -20.01
C ASN A 370 -0.34 20.19 -20.69
N LEU A 371 0.67 19.54 -20.12
CA LEU A 371 1.97 19.29 -20.76
C LEU A 371 2.06 17.81 -21.11
N LEU A 372 1.93 17.46 -22.38
CA LEU A 372 2.18 16.10 -22.86
C LEU A 372 3.61 16.03 -23.40
N LEU A 373 4.38 15.07 -22.88
CA LEU A 373 5.70 14.71 -23.40
C LEU A 373 5.59 13.37 -24.14
N TYR A 374 5.97 13.37 -25.41
CA TYR A 374 6.11 12.15 -26.20
C TYR A 374 7.59 11.91 -26.49
N PHE A 375 8.04 10.69 -26.24
CA PHE A 375 9.34 10.21 -26.68
C PHE A 375 9.11 9.19 -27.79
N GLN A 376 9.57 9.49 -29.00
CA GLN A 376 9.50 8.58 -30.14
C GLN A 376 10.89 8.44 -30.75
N GLY A 377 11.38 7.21 -30.81
CA GLY A 377 12.52 6.83 -31.65
C GLY A 377 12.01 6.22 -32.95
N GLU A 378 12.55 6.64 -34.08
CA GLU A 378 12.34 5.96 -35.37
C GLU A 378 13.62 5.21 -35.75
N TYR A 379 13.46 4.00 -36.29
CA TYR A 379 14.51 3.23 -36.98
C TYR A 379 14.56 3.56 -38.47
#